data_AF-R1GYX6-F1
#
_entry.id   AF-R1GYX6-F1
#
_cell.length_a   1.000
_cell.length_b   1.000
_cell.length_c   1.000
_cell.angle_alpha   90.00
_cell.angle_beta   90.00
_cell.angle_gamma   90.00
#
_symmetry.space_group_name_H-M   'P 1'
#
loop_
_entity.id
_entity.type
_entity.pdbx_description
1 polymer ?
#
loop_
_entity_poly.entity_id
_entity_poly.type
_entity_poly.pdbx_seq_one_letter_code
_entity_poly.pdbx_strand_id
1 'polypeptide(L)' 'MSELVKLGETMGLENLARAHKKDIIFAILKAHAKGGEDIFGDGVLEILTDGFGF' A
#
# COMPACT_ATOMS: atom_id res chain seq x y z
N MET A 1 5.93 -12.65 3.25
CA MET A 1 6.43 -11.92 2.05
C MET A 1 5.91 -12.56 0.78
N SER A 2 5.96 -13.88 0.65
CA SER A 2 5.43 -14.63 -0.50
C SER A 2 3.97 -14.32 -0.82
N GLU A 3 3.09 -14.19 0.16
CA GLU A 3 1.67 -13.89 -0.07
C GLU A 3 1.43 -12.49 -0.67
N LEU A 4 2.12 -11.47 -0.18
CA LEU A 4 2.04 -10.12 -0.74
C LEU A 4 2.59 -10.08 -2.17
N VAL A 5 3.69 -10.78 -2.44
CA VAL A 5 4.25 -10.89 -3.80
C VAL A 5 3.24 -11.57 -4.73
N LYS A 6 2.66 -12.71 -4.33
CA LYS A 6 1.63 -13.42 -5.11
C LYS A 6 0.40 -12.56 -5.38
N LEU A 7 -0.09 -11.84 -4.37
CA LEU A 7 -1.22 -10.93 -4.51
C LEU A 7 -0.91 -9.84 -5.55
N GLY A 8 0.24 -9.19 -5.43
CA GLY A 8 0.64 -8.18 -6.41
C GLY A 8 0.80 -8.74 -7.82
N GLU A 9 1.37 -9.93 -7.98
CA GLU A 9 1.46 -10.63 -9.28
C GLU A 9 0.07 -10.88 -9.89
N THR A 10 -0.93 -11.28 -9.08
CA THR A 10 -2.31 -11.47 -9.58
C THR A 10 -2.98 -10.17 -10.03
N MET A 11 -2.47 -9.02 -9.55
CA MET A 11 -2.92 -7.68 -9.95
C MET A 11 -2.08 -7.10 -11.11
N GLY A 12 -1.18 -7.89 -11.70
CA GLY A 12 -0.31 -7.46 -12.81
C GLY A 12 0.86 -6.58 -12.39
N LEU A 13 1.26 -6.60 -11.11
CA LEU A 13 2.43 -5.87 -10.62
C LEU A 13 3.70 -6.71 -10.80
N GLU A 14 4.74 -6.09 -11.37
CA GLU A 14 6.01 -6.74 -11.68
C GLU A 14 7.12 -6.38 -10.68
N ASN A 15 8.21 -7.15 -10.71
CA ASN A 15 9.46 -6.87 -9.96
C ASN A 15 9.33 -6.81 -8.43
N LEU A 16 8.28 -7.41 -7.85
CA LEU A 16 8.01 -7.35 -6.40
C LEU A 16 8.94 -8.21 -5.54
N ALA A 17 9.54 -9.26 -6.08
CA ALA A 17 10.35 -10.23 -5.31
C ALA A 17 11.57 -9.61 -4.59
N ARG A 18 12.07 -8.46 -5.07
CA ARG A 18 13.21 -7.73 -4.49
C ARG A 18 12.80 -6.45 -3.76
N ALA A 19 11.53 -6.07 -3.81
CA ALA A 19 11.04 -4.85 -3.19
C ALA A 19 10.92 -5.01 -1.67
N HIS A 20 11.06 -3.90 -0.93
CA HIS A 20 10.78 -3.92 0.50
C HIS A 20 9.29 -4.12 0.74
N LYS A 21 8.93 -4.76 1.86
CA LYS A 21 7.52 -5.05 2.22
C LYS A 21 6.61 -3.83 2.07
N LYS A 22 7.05 -2.66 2.53
CA LYS A 22 6.30 -1.40 2.47
C LYS A 22 5.99 -0.97 1.03
N ASP A 23 6.93 -1.17 0.11
CA ASP A 23 6.78 -0.76 -1.29
C ASP A 23 5.81 -1.70 -2.01
N ILE A 24 5.84 -3.00 -1.67
CA ILE A 24 4.88 -3.99 -2.17
C ILE A 24 3.47 -3.65 -1.69
N ILE A 25 3.29 -3.36 -0.39
CA ILE A 25 1.99 -2.96 0.18
C ILE A 25 1.46 -1.71 -0.54
N PHE A 26 2.31 -0.70 -0.71
CA PHE A 26 1.92 0.54 -1.38
C PHE A 26 1.50 0.32 -2.84
N ALA A 27 2.24 -0.51 -3.58
CA ALA A 27 1.92 -0.85 -4.96
C ALA A 27 0.57 -1.58 -5.09
N ILE A 28 0.29 -2.53 -4.19
CA ILE A 28 -0.99 -3.26 -4.12
C ILE A 28 -2.14 -2.31 -3.84
N LEU A 29 -2.05 -1.49 -2.78
CA LEU A 29 -3.10 -0.55 -2.42
C LEU A 29 -3.37 0.45 -3.54
N LYS A 30 -2.33 0.94 -4.22
CA LYS A 30 -2.46 1.83 -5.37
C LYS A 30 -3.14 1.16 -6.57
N ALA A 31 -2.85 -0.11 -6.83
CA ALA A 31 -3.49 -0.86 -7.90
C ALA A 31 -4.97 -1.11 -7.61
N HIS A 32 -5.31 -1.47 -6.36
CA HIS A 32 -6.69 -1.67 -5.91
C HIS A 32 -7.53 -0.38 -6.03
N ALA A 33 -7.00 0.75 -5.52
CA ALA A 33 -7.68 2.04 -5.63
C ALA A 33 -7.87 2.50 -7.07
N LYS A 34 -6.92 2.21 -7.98
CA LYS A 34 -7.09 2.49 -9.42
C LYS A 34 -8.21 1.66 -10.07
N GLY A 35 -8.54 0.51 -9.50
CA GLY A 35 -9.70 -0.30 -9.91
C GLY A 35 -11.04 0.31 -9.50
N GLY A 36 -11.03 1.40 -8.72
CA GLY A 36 -12.23 2.05 -8.20
C GLY A 36 -12.72 1.47 -6.87
N GLU A 37 -11.93 0.60 -6.23
CA GLU A 37 -12.25 0.02 -4.93
C GLU A 37 -11.70 0.90 -3.79
N ASP A 38 -12.45 0.95 -2.68
CA ASP A 38 -12.04 1.72 -1.51
C ASP A 38 -10.89 1.03 -0.76
N ILE A 39 -9.96 1.84 -0.23
CA ILE A 39 -8.90 1.38 0.67
C ILE A 39 -9.09 1.97 2.07
N PHE A 40 -8.79 1.17 3.09
CA PHE A 40 -8.97 1.54 4.48
C PHE A 40 -7.64 1.42 5.23
N GLY A 41 -7.45 2.30 6.21
CA GLY A 41 -6.32 2.28 7.13
C GLY A 41 -6.72 2.94 8.45
N ASP A 42 -5.99 2.61 9.50
CA ASP A 42 -6.16 3.17 10.84
C ASP A 42 -4.82 3.64 11.42
N GLY A 43 -4.90 4.42 12.48
CA GLY A 43 -3.76 5.03 13.12
C GLY A 43 -4.16 5.88 14.32
N VAL A 44 -3.16 6.37 15.06
CA VAL A 44 -3.35 7.33 16.14
C VAL A 44 -2.97 8.70 15.59
N LEU A 45 -3.91 9.65 15.63
CA LEU A 45 -3.71 11.00 15.11
C LEU A 45 -2.58 11.73 15.88
N GLU A 46 -1.56 12.17 15.17
CA GLU A 46 -0.52 13.06 15.68
C GLU A 46 -0.60 14.42 14.99
N ILE A 47 -0.79 15.50 15.75
CA ILE A 47 -0.94 16.87 15.21
C ILE A 47 0.40 17.60 15.31
N LEU A 48 0.85 18.16 14.17
CA LEU A 48 2.06 18.97 14.09
C LEU A 48 1.79 20.46 14.31
N THR A 49 2.86 21.22 14.57
CA THR A 49 2.80 22.66 14.87
C THR A 49 2.16 23.49 13.75
N ASP A 50 2.28 23.00 12.51
CA ASP A 50 1.79 23.68 11.32
C ASP A 50 0.29 23.39 11.05
N GLY A 51 -0.35 22.59 11.92
CA GLY A 51 -1.78 22.33 11.93
C GLY A 51 -2.26 21.12 11.12
N PHE A 52 -1.37 20.35 10.49
CA PHE A 52 -1.71 19.08 9.84
C PHE A 52 -1.38 17.88 10.74
N GLY A 53 -1.92 16.69 10.43
CA GLY A 53 -1.68 15.47 11.19
C GLY A 53 -1.35 14.25 10.33
N PHE A 54 -0.81 13.24 10.99
CA PHE A 54 -0.53 11.91 10.46
C PHE A 54 -1.43 10.86 11.12
#